data_AF-A0A9X0U4T2-F1
#
_entry.id   AF-A0A9X0U4T2-F1
#
_cell.length_a   1.000
_cell.length_b   1.000
_cell.length_c   1.000
_cell.angle_alpha   90.00
_cell.angle_beta   90.00
_cell.angle_gamma   90.00
#
_symmetry.space_group_name_H-M   'P 1'
#
loop_
_entity.id
_entity.type
_entity.pdbx_description
1 polymer ?
#
loop_
_entity_poly.entity_id
_entity_poly.type
_entity_poly.pdbx_seq_one_letter_code
_entity_poly.pdbx_strand_id
1 'polypeptide(L)'
;MISLSYKIRGLPEEDAERFVEQLAKNKEQLIKALARERLNTTEEGLSKPLVSAFSGALSTAVGALIPIIPFFFMAGIPAVIVAAIVSLIAHFAVGAAKSLITIRSWWSSGLEMTIVGAVEGLVTYVIGIGIGKIGSGQ
;
A
#
# COMPACT_ATOMS: atom_id res chain seq x y z
N MET A 1 -30.00 -6.43 -0.44
CA MET A 1 -28.86 -5.69 0.15
C MET A 1 -28.61 -4.36 -0.55
N ILE A 2 -28.42 -4.30 -1.88
CA ILE A 2 -28.34 -3.03 -2.61
C ILE A 2 -29.66 -2.22 -2.51
N SER A 3 -30.82 -2.90 -2.59
CA SER A 3 -32.14 -2.26 -2.43
C SER A 3 -32.27 -1.54 -1.09
N LEU A 4 -31.76 -2.14 -0.01
CA LEU A 4 -31.75 -1.55 1.33
C LEU A 4 -30.86 -0.30 1.41
N SER A 5 -29.71 -0.31 0.73
CA SER A 5 -28.87 0.89 0.61
C SER A 5 -29.61 2.05 -0.07
N TYR A 6 -30.33 1.78 -1.16
CA TYR A 6 -31.15 2.80 -1.83
C TYR A 6 -32.33 3.27 -0.98
N LYS A 7 -32.98 2.37 -0.21
CA LYS A 7 -34.01 2.74 0.78
C LYS A 7 -33.45 3.70 1.85
N ILE A 8 -32.26 3.41 2.40
CA ILE A 8 -31.58 4.29 3.38
C ILE A 8 -31.23 5.65 2.77
N ARG A 9 -30.95 5.72 1.46
CA ARG A 9 -30.71 6.96 0.72
C ARG A 9 -31.99 7.72 0.35
N GLY A 10 -33.16 7.23 0.76
CA GLY A 10 -34.45 7.92 0.61
C GLY A 10 -35.29 7.46 -0.58
N LEU A 11 -34.93 6.39 -1.29
CA LEU A 11 -35.83 5.82 -2.30
C LEU A 11 -37.02 5.10 -1.62
N PRO A 12 -38.25 5.29 -2.14
CA PRO A 12 -39.39 4.47 -1.76
C PRO A 12 -39.10 2.97 -1.95
N GLU A 13 -39.70 2.14 -1.10
CA GLU A 13 -39.43 0.71 -1.06
C GLU A 13 -39.67 0.01 -2.40
N GLU A 14 -40.81 0.29 -3.04
CA GLU A 14 -41.17 -0.27 -4.34
C GLU A 14 -40.22 0.18 -5.48
N ASP A 15 -39.76 1.43 -5.44
CA ASP A 15 -38.85 1.98 -6.44
C ASP A 15 -37.44 1.41 -6.30
N ALA A 16 -36.96 1.23 -5.05
CA ALA A 16 -35.67 0.63 -4.78
C ALA A 16 -35.61 -0.84 -5.21
N GLU A 17 -36.72 -1.57 -5.05
CA GLU A 17 -36.81 -2.97 -5.47
C GLU A 17 -36.89 -3.09 -6.99
N ARG A 18 -37.74 -2.29 -7.64
CA ARG A 18 -37.80 -2.23 -9.11
C ARG A 18 -36.47 -1.83 -9.75
N PHE A 19 -35.78 -0.85 -9.18
CA PHE A 19 -34.47 -0.43 -9.67
C PHE A 19 -33.45 -1.57 -9.62
N VAL A 20 -33.41 -2.31 -8.50
CA VAL A 20 -32.49 -3.44 -8.35
C VAL A 20 -32.87 -4.62 -9.24
N GLU A 21 -34.16 -4.92 -9.44
CA GLU A 21 -34.61 -5.92 -10.41
C GLU A 21 -34.19 -5.58 -11.83
N GLN A 22 -34.36 -4.31 -12.23
CA GLN A 22 -33.96 -3.83 -13.55
C GLN A 22 -32.44 -3.92 -13.73
N LEU A 23 -31.68 -3.57 -12.69
CA LEU A 23 -30.22 -3.66 -12.68
C LEU A 23 -29.74 -5.13 -12.71
N ALA A 24 -30.45 -6.04 -12.05
CA ALA A 24 -30.15 -7.46 -12.00
C ALA A 24 -30.31 -8.17 -13.35
N LYS A 25 -31.10 -7.60 -14.28
CA LYS A 25 -31.19 -8.09 -15.67
C LYS A 25 -29.87 -7.99 -16.42
N ASN A 26 -28.97 -7.07 -16.01
CA ASN A 26 -27.63 -6.97 -16.55
C ASN A 26 -26.60 -7.29 -15.45
N LYS A 27 -26.13 -8.55 -15.44
CA LYS A 27 -25.14 -9.04 -14.48
C LYS A 27 -23.89 -8.16 -14.41
N GLU A 28 -23.47 -7.58 -15.52
CA GLU A 28 -22.28 -6.75 -15.61
C GLU A 28 -22.48 -5.39 -14.89
N GLN A 29 -23.64 -4.77 -15.08
CA GLN A 29 -24.00 -3.55 -14.36
C GLN A 29 -24.25 -3.81 -12.86
N LEU A 30 -24.88 -4.93 -12.52
CA LEU A 30 -25.08 -5.34 -11.13
C LEU A 30 -23.74 -5.54 -10.41
N ILE A 31 -22.77 -6.22 -11.04
CA ILE A 31 -21.43 -6.42 -10.47
C ILE A 31 -20.71 -5.09 -10.29
N LYS A 32 -20.78 -4.17 -11.27
CA LYS A 32 -20.21 -2.82 -11.14
C LYS A 32 -20.83 -2.04 -9.99
N ALA A 33 -22.15 -2.09 -9.83
CA ALA A 33 -22.85 -1.41 -8.74
C ALA A 33 -22.48 -1.98 -7.37
N LEU A 34 -22.44 -3.31 -7.25
CA LEU A 34 -21.98 -4.00 -6.04
C LEU A 34 -20.53 -3.65 -5.69
N ALA A 35 -19.63 -3.65 -6.69
CA ALA A 35 -18.22 -3.31 -6.49
C ALA A 35 -18.06 -1.86 -6.02
N ARG A 36 -18.78 -0.90 -6.63
CA ARG A 36 -18.75 0.50 -6.18
C ARG A 36 -19.23 0.65 -4.74
N GLU A 37 -20.35 0.01 -4.41
CA GLU A 37 -21.00 0.16 -3.11
C GLU A 37 -20.28 -0.57 -1.97
N ARG A 38 -19.65 -1.72 -2.26
CA ARG A 38 -18.98 -2.55 -1.26
C ARG A 38 -17.49 -2.31 -1.13
N LEU A 39 -16.82 -1.98 -2.22
CA LEU A 39 -15.38 -1.80 -2.24
C LEU A 39 -14.99 -0.31 -2.23
N ASN A 40 -15.97 0.61 -2.10
CA ASN A 40 -15.80 2.06 -2.27
C ASN A 40 -14.94 2.40 -3.50
N THR A 41 -15.05 1.56 -4.52
CA THR A 41 -14.12 1.60 -5.65
C THR A 41 -14.64 2.61 -6.66
N THR A 42 -13.89 3.69 -6.84
CA THR A 42 -14.09 4.61 -7.95
C THR A 42 -13.64 3.94 -9.24
N GLU A 43 -14.31 4.24 -10.34
CA GLU A 43 -14.06 3.64 -11.65
C GLU A 43 -12.58 3.75 -12.07
N GLU A 44 -11.87 4.78 -11.59
CA GLU A 44 -10.44 5.03 -11.79
C GLU A 44 -9.53 3.93 -11.20
N GLY A 45 -9.85 3.38 -10.03
CA GLY A 45 -9.04 2.33 -9.39
C GLY A 45 -9.06 0.99 -10.13
N LEU A 46 -10.11 0.75 -10.92
CA LEU A 46 -10.27 -0.45 -11.77
C LEU A 46 -9.89 -0.21 -13.23
N SER A 47 -9.73 1.05 -13.66
CA SER A 47 -9.64 1.39 -15.08
C SER A 47 -8.33 0.94 -15.74
N LYS A 48 -7.22 0.85 -14.98
CA LYS A 48 -5.88 0.59 -15.55
C LYS A 48 -5.00 -0.27 -14.63
N PRO A 49 -5.31 -1.56 -14.42
CA PRO A 49 -4.55 -2.43 -13.52
C PRO A 49 -3.06 -2.53 -13.87
N LEU A 50 -2.73 -2.56 -15.16
CA LEU A 50 -1.33 -2.58 -15.61
C LEU A 50 -0.59 -1.30 -15.22
N VAL A 51 -1.23 -0.13 -15.34
CA VAL A 51 -0.60 1.15 -14.97
C VAL A 51 -0.30 1.17 -13.48
N SER A 52 -1.22 0.74 -12.63
CA SER A 52 -0.99 0.65 -11.18
C SER A 52 0.09 -0.36 -10.82
N ALA A 53 0.15 -1.52 -11.50
CA ALA A 53 1.18 -2.52 -11.27
C ALA A 53 2.57 -1.99 -11.65
N PHE A 54 2.71 -1.39 -12.83
CA PHE A 54 3.98 -0.84 -13.30
C PHE A 54 4.41 0.40 -12.52
N SER A 55 3.49 1.29 -12.16
CA SER A 55 3.83 2.48 -11.36
C SER A 55 4.27 2.10 -9.95
N GLY A 56 3.59 1.16 -9.31
CA GLY A 56 3.98 0.60 -8.02
C GLY A 56 5.35 -0.08 -8.10
N ALA A 57 5.55 -0.97 -9.07
CA ALA A 57 6.82 -1.67 -9.24
C ALA A 57 8.00 -0.71 -9.48
N LEU A 58 7.84 0.29 -10.35
CA LEU A 58 8.88 1.26 -10.63
C LEU A 58 9.16 2.14 -9.40
N SER A 59 8.12 2.58 -8.70
CA SER A 59 8.27 3.35 -7.46
C SER A 59 9.02 2.57 -6.38
N THR A 60 8.69 1.28 -6.21
CA THR A 60 9.41 0.38 -5.29
C THR A 60 10.86 0.17 -5.71
N ALA A 61 11.11 -0.07 -6.99
CA ALA A 61 12.47 -0.27 -7.50
C ALA A 61 13.34 0.97 -7.24
N VAL A 62 12.82 2.17 -7.53
CA VAL A 62 13.53 3.42 -7.27
C VAL A 62 13.74 3.64 -5.77
N GLY A 63 12.73 3.41 -4.94
CA GLY A 63 12.85 3.54 -3.48
C GLY A 63 13.88 2.57 -2.87
N ALA A 64 13.94 1.35 -3.39
CA ALA A 64 14.87 0.32 -2.92
C ALA A 64 16.34 0.65 -3.22
N LEU A 65 16.63 1.50 -4.21
CA LEU A 65 18.00 1.91 -4.52
C LEU A 65 18.62 2.80 -3.44
N ILE A 66 17.81 3.61 -2.73
CA ILE A 66 18.27 4.60 -1.76
C ILE A 66 19.19 3.99 -0.68
N PRO A 67 18.80 2.92 0.04
CA PRO A 67 19.67 2.28 1.02
C PRO A 67 20.82 1.46 0.41
N ILE A 68 20.80 1.19 -0.90
CA ILE A 68 21.87 0.44 -1.60
C ILE A 68 23.03 1.39 -1.96
N ILE A 69 22.78 2.68 -2.16
CA ILE A 69 23.78 3.69 -2.55
C ILE A 69 25.08 3.59 -1.74
N PRO A 70 25.07 3.48 -0.39
CA PRO A 70 26.31 3.41 0.39
C PRO A 70 27.21 2.22 0.02
N PHE A 71 26.64 1.09 -0.42
CA PHE A 71 27.41 -0.10 -0.81
C PHE A 71 28.19 0.07 -2.12
N PHE A 72 27.90 1.10 -2.92
CA PHE A 72 28.72 1.43 -4.09
C PHE A 72 30.06 2.08 -3.71
N PHE A 73 30.16 2.65 -2.50
CA PHE A 73 31.32 3.44 -2.07
C PHE A 73 32.01 2.86 -0.83
N MET A 74 31.30 2.03 -0.06
CA MET A 74 31.75 1.50 1.22
C MET A 74 31.55 -0.01 1.28
N ALA A 75 32.35 -0.70 2.10
CA ALA A 75 32.22 -2.13 2.34
C ALA A 75 32.25 -2.46 3.84
N GLY A 76 31.84 -3.68 4.18
CA GLY A 76 31.83 -4.19 5.55
C GLY A 76 30.77 -3.54 6.45
N ILE A 77 30.97 -3.68 7.78
CA ILE A 77 30.04 -3.17 8.80
C ILE A 77 29.76 -1.66 8.67
N PRO A 78 30.74 -0.78 8.37
CA PRO A 78 30.45 0.64 8.19
C PRO A 78 29.43 0.92 7.09
N ALA A 79 29.49 0.18 5.96
CA ALA A 79 28.52 0.33 4.88
C ALA A 79 27.10 -0.05 5.32
N VAL A 80 26.96 -1.11 6.14
CA VAL A 80 25.68 -1.55 6.70
C VAL A 80 25.09 -0.48 7.61
N ILE A 81 25.90 0.13 8.49
CA ILE A 81 25.44 1.19 9.40
C ILE A 81 24.97 2.42 8.61
N VAL A 82 25.76 2.86 7.63
CA VAL A 82 25.39 4.01 6.78
C VAL A 82 24.13 3.71 5.98
N ALA A 83 24.01 2.51 5.39
CA ALA A 83 22.82 2.07 4.69
C ALA A 83 21.58 2.06 5.60
N ALA A 84 21.70 1.60 6.85
CA ALA A 84 20.62 1.62 7.81
C ALA A 84 20.17 3.06 8.14
N ILE A 85 21.11 3.98 8.40
CA ILE A 85 20.78 5.38 8.68
C ILE A 85 20.10 6.03 7.46
N VAL A 86 20.65 5.85 6.27
CA VAL A 86 20.08 6.37 5.01
C VAL A 86 18.67 5.82 4.79
N SER A 87 18.46 4.52 5.06
CA SER A 87 17.13 3.89 4.99
C SER A 87 16.13 4.54 5.94
N LEU A 88 16.50 4.77 7.20
CA LEU A 88 15.61 5.36 8.21
C LEU A 88 15.23 6.81 7.84
N ILE A 89 16.19 7.58 7.33
CA ILE A 89 15.95 8.94 6.82
C ILE A 89 15.00 8.90 5.63
N ALA A 90 15.20 7.97 4.68
CA ALA A 90 14.34 7.81 3.53
C ALA A 90 12.90 7.43 3.93
N HIS A 91 12.73 6.49 4.87
CA HIS A 91 11.42 6.13 5.42
C HIS A 91 10.72 7.31 6.08
N PHE A 92 11.47 8.09 6.88
CA PHE A 92 10.92 9.29 7.49
C PHE A 92 10.47 10.30 6.43
N ALA A 93 11.30 10.56 5.41
CA ALA A 93 10.99 11.49 4.34
C ALA A 93 9.75 11.07 3.54
N VAL A 94 9.64 9.79 3.18
CA VAL A 94 8.45 9.25 2.49
C VAL A 94 7.21 9.33 3.39
N GLY A 95 7.34 8.96 4.67
CA GLY A 95 6.25 9.06 5.65
C GLY A 95 5.80 10.51 5.88
N ALA A 96 6.74 11.46 5.93
CA ALA A 96 6.44 12.88 6.02
C ALA A 96 5.78 13.40 4.74
N ALA A 97 6.27 13.01 3.55
CA ALA A 97 5.66 13.37 2.28
C ALA A 97 4.20 12.87 2.16
N LYS A 98 3.90 11.68 2.72
CA LYS A 98 2.51 11.16 2.83
C LYS A 98 1.59 12.12 3.58
N SER A 99 2.12 12.94 4.49
CA SER A 99 1.31 13.92 5.23
C SER A 99 0.83 15.09 4.37
N LEU A 100 1.43 15.33 3.19
CA LEU A 100 0.98 16.39 2.29
C LEU A 100 -0.39 16.11 1.66
N ILE A 101 -0.76 14.83 1.59
CA ILE A 101 -2.03 14.35 1.00
C ILE A 101 -2.98 13.78 2.07
N THR A 102 -2.63 13.88 3.35
CA THR A 102 -3.46 13.40 4.46
C THR A 102 -3.62 14.49 5.52
N ILE A 103 -4.58 14.33 6.44
CA ILE A 103 -4.85 15.29 7.52
C ILE A 103 -3.89 15.07 8.72
N ARG A 104 -2.89 14.17 8.60
CA ARG A 104 -1.95 13.85 9.68
C ARG A 104 -0.77 14.82 9.73
N SER A 105 -0.16 14.98 10.90
CA SER A 105 1.07 15.78 11.02
C SER A 105 2.25 15.06 10.37
N TRP A 106 3.14 15.82 9.72
CA TRP A 106 4.32 15.31 9.01
C TRP A 106 5.25 14.50 9.91
N TRP A 107 5.49 14.98 11.13
CA TRP A 107 6.33 14.29 12.11
C TRP A 107 5.73 12.95 12.56
N SER A 108 4.42 12.92 12.86
CA SER A 108 3.76 11.67 13.28
C SER A 108 3.76 10.64 12.16
N SER A 109 3.45 11.07 10.93
CA SER A 109 3.42 10.17 9.76
C SER A 109 4.81 9.69 9.37
N GLY A 110 5.82 10.57 9.45
CA GLY A 110 7.23 10.22 9.24
C GLY A 110 7.71 9.19 10.27
N LEU A 111 7.50 9.45 11.56
CA LEU A 111 7.95 8.57 12.64
C LEU A 111 7.27 7.20 12.60
N GLU A 112 5.96 7.15 12.31
CA GLU A 112 5.23 5.90 12.10
C GLU A 112 5.91 5.05 11.01
N MET A 113 6.22 5.65 9.86
CA MET A 113 6.88 4.94 8.76
C MET A 113 8.31 4.49 9.11
N THR A 114 9.07 5.33 9.82
CA THR A 114 10.42 4.96 10.27
C THR A 114 10.40 3.80 11.26
N ILE A 115 9.45 3.77 12.19
CA ILE A 115 9.30 2.65 13.14
C ILE A 115 8.99 1.36 12.40
N VAL A 116 8.05 1.39 11.44
CA VAL A 116 7.74 0.21 10.62
C VAL A 116 8.98 -0.27 9.87
N GLY A 117 9.72 0.63 9.21
CA GLY A 117 10.94 0.27 8.49
C GLY A 117 12.04 -0.29 9.40
N ALA A 118 12.19 0.25 10.62
CA ALA A 118 13.15 -0.27 11.60
C ALA A 118 12.79 -1.68 12.07
N VAL A 119 11.51 -1.94 12.33
CA VAL A 119 11.00 -3.28 12.70
C VAL A 119 11.18 -4.26 11.54
N GLU A 120 10.84 -3.87 10.32
CA GLU A 120 11.05 -4.69 9.13
C GLU A 120 12.54 -5.05 8.94
N GLY A 121 13.43 -4.06 9.06
CA GLY A 121 14.88 -4.26 8.97
C GLY A 121 15.41 -5.22 10.05
N LEU A 122 14.91 -5.10 11.28
CA LEU A 122 15.27 -6.01 12.37
C LEU A 122 14.81 -7.44 12.07
N VAL A 123 13.56 -7.62 11.64
CA VAL A 123 12.99 -8.93 11.31
C VAL A 123 13.76 -9.59 10.16
N THR A 124 14.01 -8.86 9.08
CA THR A 124 14.78 -9.37 7.93
C THR A 124 16.22 -9.70 8.29
N TYR A 125 16.87 -8.91 9.16
CA TYR A 125 18.20 -9.22 9.67
C TYR A 125 18.23 -10.53 10.49
N VAL A 126 17.25 -10.73 11.38
CA VAL A 126 17.13 -11.97 12.18
C VAL A 126 16.88 -13.18 11.28
N ILE A 127 16.00 -13.05 10.29
CA ILE A 127 15.76 -14.10 9.28
C ILE A 127 17.05 -14.41 8.52
N GLY A 128 17.79 -13.38 8.11
CA GLY A 128 19.08 -13.52 7.43
C GLY A 128 20.11 -14.28 8.25
N ILE A 129 20.21 -14.02 9.56
CA ILE A 129 21.06 -14.81 10.48
C ILE A 129 20.58 -16.26 10.54
N GLY A 130 19.27 -16.49 10.66
CA GLY A 130 18.70 -17.83 10.73
C GLY A 130 19.03 -18.66 9.49
N ILE A 131 18.80 -18.10 8.30
CA ILE A 131 19.14 -18.75 7.02
C ILE A 131 20.66 -18.91 6.89
N GLY A 132 21.44 -17.89 7.26
CA GLY A 132 22.90 -17.94 7.21
C GLY A 132 23.48 -19.08 8.03
N LYS A 133 22.97 -19.30 9.25
CA LYS A 133 23.37 -20.42 10.12
C LYS A 133 22.99 -21.80 9.58
N ILE A 134 21.86 -21.90 8.86
CA ILE A 134 21.40 -23.15 8.24
C ILE A 134 22.22 -23.45 6.98
N GLY A 135 22.56 -22.42 6.19
CA GLY A 135 23.37 -22.55 4.98
C GLY A 135 24.85 -22.77 5.27
N SER A 136 25.37 -22.29 6.40
CA SER A 136 26.72 -22.56 6.89
C SER A 136 26.82 -23.90 7.63
N GLY A 137 26.18 -24.95 7.12
CA GLY A 137 26.28 -26.33 7.64
C GLY A 137 27.65 -26.98 7.43
N GLN A 138 28.73 -26.28 7.79
CA GLN A 138 30.07 -26.74 8.13
C GLN A 138 30.61 -25.88 9.27
#